data_AF-A0A954XAE3-F1
#
_entry.id   AF-A0A954XAE3-F1
#
_cell.length_a   1.000
_cell.length_b   1.000
_cell.length_c   1.000
_cell.angle_alpha   90.00
_cell.angle_beta   90.00
_cell.angle_gamma   90.00
#
_symmetry.space_group_name_H-M   'P 1'
#
loop_
_entity.id
_entity.type
_entity.pdbx_description
1 polymer ?
#
loop_
_entity_poly.entity_id
_entity_poly.type
_entity_poly.pdbx_seq_one_letter_code
_entity_poly.pdbx_strand_id
1 'polypeptide(L)'
;RLGIEQRWQTKRGLPGAQRVVDVVSLDLEASIFPEADRDNFGEYVGLANYDFRWHIGDRFTVLSDGLVDFFPEGLRTFSVGGVITQPERSSLYVGMRSIEGPINSSVLTAALSYRLSEKWVFTGSTAVDFGPTGNIGQTVSVTRIGESFLIRAGVNVDEGRDNIGAIVAIEPRFLPRGRLGNIGGVRIPPAGAFGLE
;
A
#
# COMPACT_ATOMS: atom_id res chain seq x y z
N ARG A 1 -5.43 27.03 9.38
CA ARG A 1 -4.60 25.91 8.90
C ARG A 1 -3.54 26.46 7.95
N LEU A 2 -2.35 25.90 7.98
CA LEU A 2 -1.24 26.25 7.11
C LEU A 2 -0.79 24.99 6.37
N GLY A 3 -0.40 25.12 5.12
CA GLY A 3 0.05 23.99 4.31
C GLY A 3 1.16 24.40 3.34
N ILE A 4 2.05 23.46 3.06
CA ILE A 4 3.14 23.60 2.09
C ILE A 4 3.17 22.34 1.23
N GLU A 5 3.05 22.52 -0.08
CA GLU A 5 3.17 21.46 -1.06
C GLU A 5 4.46 21.67 -1.87
N GLN A 6 5.31 20.65 -1.94
CA GLN A 6 6.59 20.68 -2.63
C GLN A 6 6.67 19.56 -3.65
N ARG A 7 7.11 19.89 -4.87
CA ARG A 7 7.32 18.94 -5.96
C ARG A 7 8.70 19.14 -6.54
N TRP A 8 9.49 18.07 -6.63
CA TRP A 8 10.75 18.08 -7.37
C TRP A 8 10.57 17.29 -8.65
N GLN A 9 10.86 17.94 -9.78
CA GLN A 9 10.52 17.44 -11.09
C GLN A 9 11.75 17.28 -11.97
N THR A 10 11.68 16.32 -12.89
CA THR A 10 12.68 16.16 -13.95
C THR A 10 12.00 15.87 -15.28
N LYS A 11 12.77 15.83 -16.37
CA LYS A 11 12.29 15.44 -17.71
C LYS A 11 12.78 14.03 -18.04
N ARG A 12 11.84 13.12 -18.36
CA ARG A 12 12.14 11.75 -18.82
C ARG A 12 11.49 11.47 -20.16
N GLY A 13 12.12 10.63 -20.98
CA GLY A 13 11.63 10.23 -22.30
C GLY A 13 12.69 10.35 -23.39
N LEU A 14 12.32 10.01 -24.63
CA LEU A 14 13.20 10.16 -25.79
C LEU A 14 13.52 11.64 -26.04
N PRO A 15 14.69 11.98 -26.63
CA PRO A 15 14.99 13.33 -27.06
C PRO A 15 13.85 13.91 -27.92
N GLY A 16 13.35 15.09 -27.58
CA GLY A 16 12.22 15.73 -28.26
C GLY A 16 10.82 15.26 -27.85
N ALA A 17 10.70 14.17 -27.07
CA ALA A 17 9.44 13.64 -26.55
C ALA A 17 9.48 13.45 -25.02
N GLN A 18 10.22 14.33 -24.34
CA GLN A 18 10.35 14.27 -22.89
C GLN A 18 9.08 14.79 -22.21
N ARG A 19 8.68 14.12 -21.14
CA ARG A 19 7.61 14.54 -20.24
C ARG A 19 8.20 14.97 -18.90
N VAL A 20 7.59 15.98 -18.29
CA VAL A 20 7.87 16.36 -16.90
C VAL A 20 7.29 15.27 -16.00
N VAL A 21 8.09 14.80 -15.05
CA VAL A 21 7.71 13.81 -14.05
C VAL A 21 8.14 14.27 -12.68
N ASP A 22 7.29 14.00 -11.68
CA ASP A 22 7.62 14.21 -10.27
C ASP A 22 8.55 13.10 -9.81
N VAL A 23 9.68 13.48 -9.23
CA VAL A 23 10.64 12.57 -8.59
C VAL A 23 10.40 12.52 -7.09
N VAL A 24 10.06 13.67 -6.48
CA VAL A 24 9.70 13.75 -5.07
C VAL A 24 8.45 14.62 -4.91
N SER A 25 7.52 14.16 -4.06
CA SER A 25 6.43 14.96 -3.54
C SER A 25 6.51 14.98 -2.01
N LEU A 26 6.37 16.17 -1.42
CA LEU A 26 6.23 16.37 0.01
C LEU A 26 5.11 17.35 0.26
N ASP A 27 4.08 16.92 0.97
CA ASP A 27 2.98 17.75 1.44
C ASP A 27 3.04 17.82 2.96
N LEU A 28 2.93 19.03 3.50
CA LEU A 28 2.91 19.32 4.93
C LEU A 28 1.65 20.13 5.23
N GLU A 29 0.87 19.77 6.23
CA GLU A 29 -0.25 20.58 6.73
C GLU A 29 -0.21 20.62 8.26
N ALA A 30 -0.66 21.75 8.83
CA ALA A 30 -0.79 21.95 10.26
C ALA A 30 -1.98 22.85 10.61
N SER A 31 -2.63 22.54 11.74
CA SER A 31 -3.65 23.39 12.34
C SER A 31 -3.05 24.28 13.42
N ILE A 32 -3.39 25.58 13.38
CA ILE A 32 -2.91 26.58 14.34
C ILE A 32 -4.11 27.12 15.10
N PHE A 33 -3.98 27.19 16.43
CA PHE A 33 -5.01 27.64 17.35
C PHE A 33 -4.51 28.86 18.12
N PRO A 34 -4.88 30.09 17.69
CA PRO A 34 -4.45 31.32 18.37
C PRO A 34 -4.92 31.41 19.83
N GLU A 35 -6.10 30.87 20.13
CA GLU A 35 -6.66 30.75 21.49
C GLU A 35 -6.48 29.32 22.02
N ALA A 36 -5.22 28.90 22.21
CA ALA A 36 -4.83 27.52 22.53
C ALA A 36 -5.51 26.94 23.80
N ASP A 37 -5.65 27.74 24.86
CA ASP A 37 -6.26 27.29 26.13
C ASP A 37 -7.75 26.99 26.00
N ARG A 38 -8.45 27.68 25.08
CA ARG A 38 -9.88 27.44 24.80
C ARG A 38 -10.08 26.29 23.83
N ASP A 39 -9.25 26.23 22.79
CA ASP A 39 -9.56 25.48 21.57
C ASP A 39 -8.67 24.25 21.33
N ASN A 40 -7.52 24.10 21.99
CA ASN A 40 -6.57 23.02 21.73
C ASN A 40 -5.75 22.61 22.97
N PHE A 41 -6.38 22.52 24.13
CA PHE A 41 -5.79 21.98 25.36
C PHE A 41 -4.47 22.66 25.79
N GLY A 42 -4.31 23.94 25.47
CA GLY A 42 -3.10 24.72 25.78
C GLY A 42 -1.98 24.64 24.73
N GLU A 43 -2.16 23.87 23.65
CA GLU A 43 -1.18 23.76 22.56
C GLU A 43 -1.51 24.70 21.38
N TYR A 44 -0.52 25.43 20.89
CA TYR A 44 -0.71 26.36 19.77
C TYR A 44 -0.83 25.67 18.41
N VAL A 45 -0.16 24.54 18.27
CA VAL A 45 -0.22 23.70 17.07
C VAL A 45 -1.08 22.50 17.44
N GLY A 46 -2.15 22.25 16.69
CA GLY A 46 -2.91 21.00 16.82
C GLY A 46 -2.38 19.99 15.83
N LEU A 47 -3.27 19.25 15.17
CA LEU A 47 -2.89 18.27 14.17
C LEU A 47 -1.90 18.82 13.13
N ALA A 48 -0.75 18.16 12.99
CA ALA A 48 0.13 18.28 11.83
C ALA A 48 0.33 16.93 11.16
N ASN A 49 0.46 16.94 9.85
CA ASN A 49 0.64 15.75 9.04
C ASN A 49 1.59 16.01 7.88
N TYR A 50 2.12 14.92 7.34
CA TYR A 50 2.85 14.95 6.09
C TYR A 50 2.52 13.74 5.21
N ASP A 51 2.65 13.93 3.90
CA ASP A 51 2.66 12.86 2.88
C ASP A 51 3.92 13.03 2.03
N PHE A 52 4.70 11.96 1.93
CA PHE A 52 5.96 11.94 1.21
C PHE A 52 6.01 10.78 0.21
N ARG A 53 6.41 11.07 -1.03
CA ARG A 53 6.72 10.05 -2.03
C ARG A 53 8.03 10.39 -2.73
N TRP A 54 8.86 9.37 -2.92
CA TRP A 54 10.08 9.45 -3.70
C TRP A 54 10.13 8.33 -4.75
N HIS A 55 10.01 8.74 -6.01
CA HIS A 55 10.14 7.89 -7.17
C HIS A 55 11.62 7.72 -7.56
N ILE A 56 12.31 6.82 -6.84
CA ILE A 56 13.73 6.51 -7.07
C ILE A 56 13.97 6.05 -8.52
N GLY A 57 13.03 5.29 -9.08
CA GLY A 57 13.08 4.87 -10.48
C GLY A 57 11.68 4.63 -11.04
N ASP A 58 11.61 4.05 -12.24
CA ASP A 58 10.32 3.80 -12.90
C ASP A 58 9.48 2.69 -12.21
N ARG A 59 10.11 1.91 -11.33
CA ARG A 59 9.49 0.73 -10.69
C ARG A 59 9.52 0.76 -9.17
N PHE A 60 10.43 1.53 -8.57
CA PHE A 60 10.60 1.56 -7.12
C PHE A 60 10.25 2.94 -6.58
N THR A 61 9.32 2.96 -5.62
CA THR A 61 8.87 4.16 -4.93
C THR A 61 9.00 3.93 -3.43
N VAL A 62 9.62 4.89 -2.74
CA VAL A 62 9.53 5.01 -1.29
C VAL A 62 8.36 5.92 -0.96
N LEU A 63 7.57 5.54 0.02
CA LEU A 63 6.44 6.30 0.53
C LEU A 63 6.54 6.40 2.04
N SER A 64 6.12 7.53 2.57
CA SER A 64 6.03 7.75 4.00
C SER A 64 4.93 8.75 4.28
N ASP A 65 4.19 8.54 5.35
CA ASP A 65 3.19 9.49 5.83
C ASP A 65 3.26 9.55 7.34
N GLY A 66 2.77 10.64 7.89
CA GLY A 66 2.69 10.76 9.33
C GLY A 66 1.68 11.79 9.76
N LEU A 67 1.25 11.65 11.00
CA LEU A 67 0.27 12.47 11.65
C LEU A 67 0.67 12.58 13.12
N VAL A 68 0.68 13.79 13.64
CA VAL A 68 1.01 14.09 15.02
C VAL A 68 -0.02 15.06 15.55
N ASP A 69 -0.70 14.67 16.62
CA ASP A 69 -1.42 15.61 17.46
C ASP A 69 -0.54 16.02 18.64
N PHE A 70 -0.42 17.32 18.89
CA PHE A 70 0.57 17.86 19.83
C PHE A 70 0.04 18.00 21.25
N PHE A 71 -1.28 17.93 21.46
CA PHE A 71 -1.83 17.95 22.81
C PHE A 71 -1.42 16.69 23.62
N PRO A 72 -1.48 16.74 24.97
CA PRO A 72 -1.13 15.59 25.82
C PRO A 72 -1.97 14.35 25.50
N GLU A 73 -1.32 13.18 25.36
CA GLU A 73 -1.95 11.92 24.89
C GLU A 73 -2.48 11.97 23.44
N GLY A 74 -2.05 12.96 22.66
CA GLY A 74 -2.34 13.09 21.24
C GLY A 74 -1.87 11.89 20.42
N LEU A 75 -2.67 11.51 19.42
CA LEU A 75 -2.34 10.41 18.52
C LEU A 75 -1.14 10.78 17.65
N ARG A 76 -0.18 9.86 17.57
CA ARG A 76 0.97 9.96 16.67
C ARG A 76 1.00 8.72 15.80
N THR A 77 1.07 8.91 14.50
CA THR A 77 1.20 7.82 13.53
C THR A 77 2.33 8.17 12.58
N PHE A 78 3.17 7.19 12.30
CA PHE A 78 4.24 7.30 11.31
C PHE A 78 4.25 6.04 10.47
N SER A 79 4.37 6.20 9.16
CA SER A 79 4.44 5.12 8.20
C SER A 79 5.65 5.32 7.28
N VAL A 80 6.31 4.22 6.94
CA VAL A 80 7.35 4.21 5.91
C VAL A 80 7.27 2.89 5.15
N GLY A 81 7.39 2.95 3.83
CA GLY A 81 7.33 1.76 3.00
C GLY A 81 7.97 1.94 1.64
N GLY A 82 8.17 0.81 0.97
CA GLY A 82 8.66 0.71 -0.38
C GLY A 82 7.71 -0.13 -1.22
N VAL A 83 7.46 0.33 -2.45
CA VAL A 83 6.70 -0.40 -3.47
C VAL A 83 7.60 -0.63 -4.67
N ILE A 84 7.71 -1.89 -5.10
CA ILE A 84 8.29 -2.28 -6.37
C ILE A 84 7.18 -2.83 -7.26
N THR A 85 6.97 -2.22 -8.43
CA THR A 85 5.99 -2.70 -9.41
C THR A 85 6.65 -2.93 -10.76
N GLN A 86 6.56 -4.16 -11.25
CA GLN A 86 6.84 -4.49 -12.65
C GLN A 86 5.52 -4.83 -13.35
N PRO A 87 5.06 -4.00 -14.30
CA PRO A 87 3.81 -4.24 -15.02
C PRO A 87 3.72 -5.68 -15.54
N GLU A 88 2.55 -6.29 -15.37
CA GLU A 88 2.20 -7.66 -15.81
C GLU A 88 3.01 -8.81 -15.18
N ARG A 89 4.02 -8.52 -14.34
CA ARG A 89 4.91 -9.52 -13.77
C ARG A 89 4.85 -9.59 -12.25
N SER A 90 5.01 -8.46 -11.56
CA SER A 90 5.11 -8.47 -10.11
C SER A 90 4.74 -7.16 -9.43
N SER A 91 4.32 -7.28 -8.18
CA SER A 91 4.11 -6.17 -7.26
C SER A 91 4.57 -6.61 -5.87
N LEU A 92 5.48 -5.86 -5.25
CA LEU A 92 5.95 -6.07 -3.90
C LEU A 92 5.78 -4.77 -3.11
N TYR A 93 5.13 -4.86 -1.96
CA TYR A 93 5.07 -3.82 -0.96
C TYR A 93 5.69 -4.33 0.33
N VAL A 94 6.51 -3.49 0.96
CA VAL A 94 6.98 -3.70 2.34
C VAL A 94 6.88 -2.36 3.03
N GLY A 95 6.21 -2.29 4.17
CA GLY A 95 6.10 -1.07 4.94
C GLY A 95 5.86 -1.32 6.41
N MET A 96 6.23 -0.35 7.22
CA MET A 96 6.06 -0.35 8.67
C MET A 96 5.21 0.85 9.05
N ARG A 97 4.31 0.64 10.01
CA ARG A 97 3.49 1.70 10.60
C ARG A 97 3.59 1.65 12.12
N SER A 98 4.03 2.74 12.72
CA SER A 98 3.95 2.97 14.16
C SER A 98 2.72 3.81 14.49
N ILE A 99 2.05 3.45 15.58
CA ILE A 99 0.96 4.21 16.20
C ILE A 99 1.33 4.35 17.67
N GLU A 100 1.31 5.57 18.18
CA GLU A 100 1.61 5.92 19.56
C GLU A 100 0.54 6.88 20.11
N GLY A 101 0.30 6.81 21.42
CA GLY A 101 -0.70 7.61 22.13
C GLY A 101 -1.72 6.69 22.83
N PRO A 102 -3.03 6.77 22.53
CA PRO A 102 -4.04 5.93 23.17
C PRO A 102 -3.81 4.42 23.02
N ILE A 103 -3.17 4.03 21.93
CA ILE A 103 -2.70 2.67 21.65
C ILE A 103 -1.26 2.74 21.14
N ASN A 104 -0.46 1.73 21.48
CA ASN A 104 0.93 1.62 21.04
C ASN A 104 1.10 0.34 20.23
N SER A 105 1.44 0.46 18.95
CA SER A 105 1.61 -0.67 18.04
C SER A 105 2.56 -0.30 16.91
N SER A 106 3.42 -1.24 16.50
CA SER A 106 4.35 -1.04 15.40
C SER A 106 4.29 -2.24 14.46
N VAL A 107 3.57 -2.07 13.35
CA VAL A 107 3.21 -3.17 12.45
C VAL A 107 4.05 -3.12 11.19
N LEU A 108 4.81 -4.17 10.94
CA LEU A 108 5.41 -4.46 9.64
C LEU A 108 4.40 -5.23 8.78
N THR A 109 4.16 -4.73 7.56
CA THR A 109 3.35 -5.39 6.55
C THR A 109 4.17 -5.63 5.30
N ALA A 110 4.08 -6.83 4.75
CA ALA A 110 4.63 -7.16 3.43
C ALA A 110 3.57 -7.83 2.57
N ALA A 111 3.50 -7.47 1.29
CA ALA A 111 2.59 -8.06 0.32
C ALA A 111 3.29 -8.25 -1.02
N LEU A 112 3.22 -9.46 -1.56
CA LEU A 112 3.81 -9.87 -2.82
C LEU A 112 2.74 -10.45 -3.73
N SER A 113 2.76 -10.05 -4.99
CA SER A 113 2.08 -10.73 -6.09
C SER A 113 3.07 -10.96 -7.21
N TYR A 114 3.16 -12.19 -7.70
CA TYR A 114 4.14 -12.58 -8.70
C TYR A 114 3.54 -13.54 -9.71
N ARG A 115 3.68 -13.22 -11.00
CA ARG A 115 3.29 -14.09 -12.10
C ARG A 115 4.37 -15.16 -12.30
N LEU A 116 4.10 -16.37 -11.81
CA LEU A 116 5.00 -17.52 -11.93
C LEU A 116 5.15 -17.97 -13.39
N SER A 117 4.03 -17.95 -14.12
CA SER A 117 3.96 -18.19 -15.56
C SER A 117 2.74 -17.48 -16.15
N GLU A 118 2.55 -17.56 -17.47
CA GLU A 118 1.34 -17.06 -18.14
C GLU A 118 0.04 -17.58 -17.48
N LYS A 119 0.13 -18.78 -16.90
CA LYS A 119 -0.96 -19.59 -16.39
C LYS A 119 -1.14 -19.51 -14.87
N TRP A 120 -0.18 -18.95 -14.12
CA TRP A 120 -0.19 -19.01 -12.65
C TRP A 120 0.30 -17.72 -11.99
N VAL A 121 -0.43 -17.27 -10.98
CA VAL A 121 -0.08 -16.12 -10.12
C VAL A 121 0.02 -16.58 -8.68
N PHE A 122 1.14 -16.26 -8.03
CA PHE A 122 1.32 -16.39 -6.60
C PHE A 122 1.00 -15.07 -5.90
N THR A 123 0.37 -15.16 -4.74
CA THR A 123 0.12 -14.02 -3.85
C THR A 123 0.44 -14.41 -2.43
N GLY A 124 1.15 -13.54 -1.73
CA GLY A 124 1.51 -13.72 -0.33
C GLY A 124 1.42 -12.39 0.41
N SER A 125 0.94 -12.41 1.63
CA SER A 125 0.98 -11.25 2.52
C SER A 125 1.24 -11.68 3.95
N THR A 126 1.94 -10.85 4.70
CA THR A 126 2.17 -11.04 6.14
C THR A 126 2.05 -9.70 6.86
N ALA A 127 1.55 -9.75 8.08
CA ALA A 127 1.51 -8.63 9.01
C ALA A 127 2.01 -9.09 10.37
N VAL A 128 2.95 -8.34 10.96
CA VAL A 128 3.58 -8.64 12.24
C VAL A 128 3.67 -7.36 13.04
N ASP A 129 3.13 -7.36 14.26
CA ASP A 129 3.33 -6.31 15.25
C ASP A 129 4.62 -6.59 16.03
N PHE A 130 5.46 -5.58 16.18
CA PHE A 130 6.66 -5.64 17.02
C PHE A 130 6.37 -5.37 18.51
N GLY A 131 5.13 -5.07 18.85
CA GLY A 131 4.61 -5.04 20.22
C GLY A 131 4.19 -6.42 20.74
N PRO A 132 3.44 -6.47 21.86
CA PRO A 132 3.02 -7.71 22.51
C PRO A 132 2.16 -8.64 21.65
N THR A 133 1.46 -8.09 20.65
CA THR A 133 0.59 -8.85 19.74
C THR A 133 1.40 -9.83 18.88
N GLY A 134 2.64 -9.50 18.52
CA GLY A 134 3.48 -10.39 17.72
C GLY A 134 2.91 -10.65 16.32
N ASN A 135 2.83 -11.92 15.93
CA ASN A 135 2.30 -12.28 14.61
C ASN A 135 0.81 -11.92 14.50
N ILE A 136 0.44 -11.11 13.50
CA ILE A 136 -0.97 -10.77 13.24
C ILE A 136 -1.58 -11.78 12.29
N GLY A 137 -0.93 -12.02 11.15
CA GLY A 137 -1.40 -13.03 10.22
C GLY A 137 -0.70 -13.08 8.88
N GLN A 138 -0.94 -14.19 8.19
CA GLN A 138 -0.38 -14.55 6.89
C GLN A 138 -1.49 -14.96 5.94
N THR A 139 -1.36 -14.60 4.67
CA THR A 139 -2.17 -15.16 3.61
C THR A 139 -1.27 -15.61 2.49
N VAL A 140 -1.47 -16.83 2.01
CA VAL A 140 -0.78 -17.35 0.84
C VAL A 140 -1.81 -17.96 -0.08
N SER A 141 -1.76 -17.61 -1.36
CA SER A 141 -2.65 -18.21 -2.36
C SER A 141 -2.05 -18.24 -3.75
N VAL A 142 -2.49 -19.23 -4.51
CA VAL A 142 -2.13 -19.43 -5.91
C VAL A 142 -3.40 -19.29 -6.74
N THR A 143 -3.31 -18.56 -7.86
CA THR A 143 -4.39 -18.39 -8.81
C THR A 143 -4.00 -18.96 -10.17
N ARG A 144 -4.79 -19.90 -10.68
CA ARG A 144 -4.73 -20.38 -12.06
C ARG A 144 -5.46 -19.40 -12.97
N ILE A 145 -4.79 -18.94 -14.01
CA ILE A 145 -5.37 -18.13 -15.09
C ILE A 145 -5.88 -19.04 -16.21
N GLY A 146 -7.11 -19.51 -16.13
CA GLY A 146 -7.76 -20.25 -17.22
C GLY A 146 -8.30 -19.32 -18.30
N GLU A 147 -8.71 -19.87 -19.45
CA GLU A 147 -9.33 -19.11 -20.54
C GLU A 147 -10.57 -18.34 -20.06
N SER A 148 -11.50 -19.07 -19.45
CA SER A 148 -12.80 -18.54 -19.01
C SER A 148 -12.84 -18.13 -17.53
N PHE A 149 -11.93 -18.66 -16.69
CA PHE A 149 -12.00 -18.50 -15.23
C PHE A 149 -10.63 -18.23 -14.59
N LEU A 150 -10.65 -17.46 -13.51
CA LEU A 150 -9.57 -17.43 -12.52
C LEU A 150 -9.98 -18.36 -11.37
N ILE A 151 -9.12 -19.32 -11.03
CA ILE A 151 -9.36 -20.26 -9.93
C ILE A 151 -8.28 -20.02 -8.88
N ARG A 152 -8.69 -19.58 -7.70
CA ARG A 152 -7.79 -19.27 -6.57
C ARG A 152 -7.97 -20.30 -5.48
N ALA A 153 -6.85 -20.83 -5.00
CA ALA A 153 -6.76 -21.65 -3.81
C ALA A 153 -5.72 -21.06 -2.85
N GLY A 154 -6.00 -21.06 -1.56
CA GLY A 154 -5.08 -20.52 -0.58
C GLY A 154 -5.43 -20.82 0.86
N VAL A 155 -4.59 -20.31 1.75
CA VAL A 155 -4.74 -20.41 3.19
C VAL A 155 -4.52 -19.03 3.81
N ASN A 156 -5.21 -18.79 4.92
CA ASN A 156 -5.01 -17.64 5.76
C ASN A 156 -4.83 -18.12 7.20
N VAL A 157 -3.87 -17.55 7.89
CA VAL A 157 -3.63 -17.73 9.31
C VAL A 157 -3.75 -16.34 9.94
N ASP A 158 -4.64 -16.21 10.92
CA ASP A 158 -4.86 -15.00 11.71
C ASP A 158 -4.54 -15.36 13.15
N GLU A 159 -3.26 -15.27 13.51
CA GLU A 159 -2.76 -15.57 14.86
C GLU A 159 -3.36 -14.61 15.89
N GLY A 160 -3.61 -13.35 15.50
CA GLY A 160 -4.25 -12.36 16.38
C GLY A 160 -5.67 -12.75 16.81
N ARG A 161 -6.31 -13.68 16.08
CA ARG A 161 -7.64 -14.23 16.40
C ARG A 161 -7.65 -15.74 16.61
N ASP A 162 -6.48 -16.38 16.68
CA ASP A 162 -6.33 -17.84 16.76
C ASP A 162 -7.19 -18.58 15.72
N ASN A 163 -7.06 -18.17 14.45
CA ASN A 163 -7.93 -18.66 13.37
C ASN A 163 -7.13 -19.09 12.13
N ILE A 164 -7.53 -20.21 11.53
CA ILE A 164 -6.99 -20.72 10.29
C ILE A 164 -8.13 -20.93 9.29
N GLY A 165 -7.97 -20.37 8.10
CA GLY A 165 -8.95 -20.42 7.02
C GLY A 165 -8.37 -20.95 5.72
N ALA A 166 -9.26 -21.50 4.89
CA ALA A 166 -8.97 -21.84 3.50
C ALA A 166 -9.71 -20.86 2.56
N ILE A 167 -9.07 -20.57 1.43
CA ILE A 167 -9.61 -19.69 0.38
C ILE A 167 -9.85 -20.54 -0.85
N VAL A 168 -11.07 -20.55 -1.36
CA VAL A 168 -11.42 -21.08 -2.68
C VAL A 168 -12.27 -20.03 -3.39
N ALA A 169 -11.83 -19.57 -4.57
CA ALA A 169 -12.59 -18.62 -5.38
C ALA A 169 -12.53 -19.01 -6.86
N ILE A 170 -13.65 -18.81 -7.55
CA ILE A 170 -13.78 -19.04 -8.99
C ILE A 170 -14.42 -17.79 -9.58
N GLU A 171 -13.67 -17.08 -10.43
CA GLU A 171 -14.09 -15.79 -11.01
C GLU A 171 -14.16 -15.89 -12.53
N PRO A 172 -15.29 -15.58 -13.18
CA PRO A 172 -15.39 -15.58 -14.65
C PRO A 172 -14.63 -14.39 -15.24
N ARG A 173 -13.81 -14.62 -16.28
CA ARG A 173 -13.01 -13.58 -16.96
C ARG A 173 -13.80 -12.76 -18.00
N PHE A 174 -14.97 -13.24 -18.40
CA PHE A 174 -15.77 -12.69 -19.50
C PHE A 174 -16.92 -11.77 -19.06
N LEU A 175 -17.09 -11.54 -17.75
CA LEU A 175 -18.10 -10.61 -17.21
C LEU A 175 -17.40 -9.42 -16.54
N PRO A 176 -17.19 -8.29 -17.25
CA PRO A 176 -16.43 -7.17 -16.74
C PRO A 176 -17.30 -6.33 -15.78
N ARG A 177 -17.47 -6.80 -14.55
CA ARG A 177 -17.99 -5.99 -13.45
C ARG A 177 -16.93 -5.92 -12.33
N GLY A 178 -15.95 -5.04 -12.50
CA GLY A 178 -15.00 -4.65 -11.44
C GLY A 178 -13.53 -4.98 -11.72
N ARG A 179 -12.74 -5.00 -10.63
CA ARG A 179 -11.26 -5.14 -10.50
C ARG A 179 -10.64 -6.43 -11.10
N LEU A 180 -11.33 -7.11 -12.01
CA LEU A 180 -11.05 -8.42 -12.64
C LEU A 180 -9.70 -8.54 -13.35
N GLY A 181 -9.02 -7.42 -13.59
CA GLY A 181 -7.72 -7.39 -14.22
C GLY A 181 -6.56 -7.20 -13.26
N ASN A 182 -6.74 -7.10 -11.93
CA ASN A 182 -5.64 -6.82 -11.00
C ASN A 182 -5.66 -7.75 -9.78
N ILE A 183 -4.84 -8.80 -9.80
CA ILE A 183 -4.58 -9.62 -8.60
C ILE A 183 -3.37 -9.02 -7.88
N GLY A 184 -3.60 -8.37 -6.74
CA GLY A 184 -2.55 -7.78 -5.90
C GLY A 184 -1.61 -6.82 -6.63
N GLY A 185 -2.14 -6.07 -7.60
CA GLY A 185 -1.38 -5.11 -8.42
C GLY A 185 -0.77 -5.70 -9.70
N VAL A 186 -0.86 -7.02 -9.90
CA VAL A 186 -0.47 -7.66 -11.18
C VAL A 186 -1.63 -7.59 -12.15
N ARG A 187 -1.41 -6.90 -13.28
CA ARG A 187 -2.40 -6.79 -14.34
C ARG A 187 -2.53 -8.12 -15.10
N ILE A 188 -3.72 -8.71 -15.10
CA ILE A 188 -4.08 -9.87 -15.91
C ILE A 188 -4.75 -9.37 -17.20
N PRO A 189 -4.20 -9.70 -18.38
CA PRO A 189 -4.81 -9.36 -19.65
C PRO A 189 -6.23 -9.94 -19.80
N PRO A 190 -7.12 -9.34 -20.59
CA PRO A 190 -8.44 -9.90 -20.85
C PRO A 190 -8.34 -11.28 -21.53
N ALA A 191 -9.39 -12.09 -21.40
CA ALA A 191 -9.47 -13.36 -22.13
C ALA A 191 -9.35 -13.11 -23.65
N GLY A 192 -8.55 -13.92 -24.35
CA GLY A 192 -8.30 -13.77 -25.79
C GLY A 192 -7.21 -12.75 -26.18
N ALA A 193 -6.56 -12.06 -25.23
CA ALA A 193 -5.52 -11.07 -25.53
C ALA A 193 -4.31 -11.63 -26.31
N PHE A 194 -4.05 -12.94 -26.19
CA PHE A 194 -2.96 -13.63 -26.88
C PHE A 194 -3.47 -14.70 -27.86
N GLY A 195 -4.75 -14.66 -28.24
CA GLY A 195 -5.42 -15.68 -29.06
C GLY A 195 -6.23 -16.68 -28.23
N LEU A 196 -6.65 -17.78 -28.85
CA LEU A 196 -7.29 -18.91 -28.16
C LEU A 196 -6.18 -19.70 -27.45
N GLU A 197 -6.21 -19.75 -26.12
CA GLU A 197 -5.25 -20.45 -25.24
C GLU A 197 -5.78 -21.75 -24.65
#